data_AF-A0A1I8AIK1-F1
#
_entry.id   AF-A0A1I8AIK1-F1
#
_cell.length_a   1.000
_cell.length_b   1.000
_cell.length_c   1.000
_cell.angle_alpha   90.00
_cell.angle_beta   90.00
_cell.angle_gamma   90.00
#
_symmetry.space_group_name_H-M   'P 1'
#
loop_
_entity.id
_entity.type
_entity.pdbx_description
1 polymer ?
#
loop_
_entity_poly.entity_id
_entity_poly.type
_entity_poly.pdbx_seq_one_letter_code
_entity_poly.pdbx_strand_id
1 'polypeptide(L)'
;MLIEVVLAELSAIVVLSAVTLFLEMLIFRHKSVLVLWKQSPPLCLFLTSATLLGFQNIAMSCQWIFFAAGSISNVPENTVFLLLVAHFGLVTRQFHNCVTVALFAQRVRCLMFPTKPLGKFNYFTLATVLTFFAVAACGTTYTLVVNVTLHGEPVPPGCFSFNCMIANSESVRMWASTSAVTITVGITVIGSFMLVLFFRYRKRNQSAAEKTSNNFTLYVFYIRFACETLPFLTDLVLAKAMYINLGKYVGPYGALGSTIDLTLKASAYYYLLVRSQVKVCKVSAARSTS
;
A
#
# COMPACT_ATOMS: atom_id res chain seq x y z
N MET A 1 8.78 -24.98 -7.52
CA MET A 1 8.66 -23.70 -8.26
C MET A 1 9.95 -23.51 -9.03
N LEU A 2 9.89 -23.15 -10.31
CA LEU A 2 11.09 -22.87 -11.10
C LEU A 2 11.74 -21.59 -10.59
N ILE A 3 13.03 -21.64 -10.25
CA ILE A 3 13.79 -20.49 -9.74
C ILE A 3 13.73 -19.31 -10.74
N GLU A 4 13.71 -19.62 -12.04
CA GLU A 4 13.61 -18.64 -13.12
C GLU A 4 12.34 -17.78 -13.01
N VAL A 5 11.19 -18.38 -12.69
CA VAL A 5 9.92 -17.67 -12.53
C VAL A 5 9.98 -16.72 -11.34
N VAL A 6 10.54 -17.19 -10.22
CA VAL A 6 10.72 -16.38 -9.01
C VAL A 6 11.63 -15.18 -9.30
N LEU A 7 12.76 -15.39 -9.97
CA LEU A 7 13.68 -14.32 -10.34
C LEU A 7 13.01 -13.31 -11.28
N ALA A 8 12.18 -13.76 -12.21
CA ALA A 8 11.43 -12.88 -13.10
C ALA A 8 10.41 -12.02 -12.32
N GLU A 9 9.66 -12.62 -11.38
CA GLU A 9 8.70 -11.90 -10.54
C GLU A 9 9.37 -10.87 -9.62
N LEU A 10 10.46 -11.24 -8.94
CA LEU A 10 11.23 -10.33 -8.10
C LEU A 10 11.83 -9.18 -8.93
N SER A 11 12.31 -9.47 -10.14
CA SER A 11 12.82 -8.44 -11.06
C SER A 11 11.71 -7.49 -11.50
N ALA A 12 10.52 -8.00 -11.80
CA ALA A 12 9.36 -7.18 -12.11
C ALA A 12 8.97 -6.26 -10.94
N ILE A 13 9.01 -6.76 -9.71
CA ILE A 13 8.77 -5.96 -8.49
C ILE A 13 9.78 -4.81 -8.38
N VAL A 14 11.08 -5.06 -8.63
CA VAL A 14 12.11 -4.01 -8.60
C VAL A 14 11.81 -2.92 -9.63
N VAL A 15 11.51 -3.31 -10.87
CA VAL A 15 11.19 -2.36 -11.96
C VAL A 15 9.95 -1.53 -11.65
N LEU A 16 8.85 -2.17 -11.25
CA LEU A 16 7.60 -1.47 -10.90
C LEU A 16 7.78 -0.52 -9.71
N SER A 17 8.55 -0.94 -8.70
CA SER A 17 8.85 -0.10 -7.54
C SER A 17 9.73 1.09 -7.92
N ALA A 18 10.70 0.91 -8.81
CA ALA A 18 11.52 2.01 -9.33
C ALA A 18 10.67 3.02 -10.13
N VAL A 19 9.75 2.53 -10.98
CA VAL A 19 8.78 3.39 -11.69
C VAL A 19 7.90 4.16 -10.70
N THR A 20 7.42 3.50 -9.65
CA THR A 20 6.62 4.16 -8.59
C THR A 20 7.41 5.28 -7.91
N LEU A 21 8.66 5.02 -7.49
CA LEU A 21 9.52 6.02 -6.85
C LEU A 21 9.84 7.19 -7.79
N PHE A 22 10.06 6.92 -9.07
CA PHE A 22 10.26 7.97 -10.07
C PHE A 22 9.03 8.86 -10.21
N LEU A 23 7.82 8.27 -10.29
CA LEU A 23 6.57 9.02 -10.34
C LEU A 23 6.33 9.84 -9.07
N GLU A 24 6.57 9.27 -7.89
CA GLU A 24 6.47 9.98 -6.61
C GLU A 24 7.47 11.14 -6.52
N MET A 25 8.69 10.97 -7.02
CA MET A 25 9.66 12.05 -7.14
C MET A 25 9.14 13.19 -8.03
N LEU A 26 8.57 12.87 -9.19
CA LEU A 26 7.95 13.88 -10.07
C LEU A 26 6.77 14.59 -9.39
N ILE A 27 5.95 13.84 -8.65
CA ILE A 27 4.84 14.39 -7.85
C ILE A 27 5.36 15.39 -6.82
N PHE A 28 6.40 15.03 -6.05
CA PHE A 28 6.98 15.91 -5.03
C PHE A 28 7.74 17.11 -5.61
N ARG A 29 8.29 16.99 -6.83
CA ARG A 29 8.84 18.14 -7.56
C ARG A 29 7.75 19.13 -7.98
N HIS A 30 6.56 18.65 -8.35
CA HIS A 30 5.43 19.51 -8.69
C HIS A 30 4.75 20.14 -7.47
N LYS A 31 4.67 19.41 -6.36
CA LYS A 31 4.10 19.89 -5.10
C LYS A 31 4.94 19.41 -3.93
N SER A 32 5.52 20.36 -3.20
CA SER A 32 6.31 20.02 -2.02
C SER A 32 5.46 19.30 -0.97
N VAL A 33 6.10 18.40 -0.22
CA VAL A 33 5.49 17.62 0.86
C VAL A 33 4.78 18.55 1.86
N LEU A 34 5.39 19.69 2.19
CA LEU A 34 4.80 20.67 3.10
C LEU A 34 3.49 21.28 2.57
N VAL A 35 3.41 21.55 1.26
CA VAL A 35 2.19 22.07 0.62
C VAL A 35 1.11 20.98 0.61
N LEU A 36 1.46 19.73 0.29
CA LEU A 36 0.54 18.60 0.35
C LEU A 36 0.02 18.36 1.76
N TRP A 37 0.88 18.45 2.77
CA TRP A 37 0.51 18.33 4.18
C TRP A 37 -0.51 19.41 4.59
N LYS A 38 -0.23 20.68 4.27
CA LYS A 38 -1.16 21.78 4.57
C LYS A 38 -2.51 21.63 3.86
N GLN A 39 -2.52 21.10 2.64
CA GLN A 39 -3.76 20.90 1.86
C GLN A 39 -4.57 19.69 2.33
N SER A 40 -3.91 18.56 2.57
CA SER A 40 -4.57 17.28 2.87
C SER A 40 -3.58 16.33 3.56
N PRO A 41 -3.46 16.39 4.90
CA PRO A 41 -2.50 15.57 5.63
C PRO A 41 -2.60 14.05 5.35
N PRO A 42 -3.80 13.43 5.29
CA PRO A 42 -3.93 12.02 4.91
C PRO A 42 -3.41 11.69 3.51
N LEU A 43 -3.56 12.59 2.53
CA LEU A 43 -3.02 12.40 1.19
C LEU A 43 -1.49 12.49 1.18
N CYS A 44 -0.93 13.42 1.95
CA CYS A 44 0.51 13.53 2.12
C CYS A 44 1.09 12.24 2.70
N LEU A 45 0.51 11.74 3.80
CA LEU A 45 0.92 10.46 4.41
C LEU A 45 0.73 9.28 3.44
N PHE A 46 -0.30 9.32 2.60
CA PHE A 46 -0.55 8.26 1.63
C PHE A 46 0.58 8.18 0.60
N LEU A 47 1.01 9.31 0.04
CA LEU A 47 2.13 9.37 -0.91
C LEU A 47 3.48 9.04 -0.24
N THR A 48 3.69 9.55 0.98
CA THR A 48 4.91 9.23 1.75
C THR A 48 4.99 7.74 2.09
N SER A 49 3.88 7.11 2.50
CA SER A 49 3.85 5.67 2.77
C SER A 49 4.01 4.83 1.49
N ALA A 50 3.46 5.26 0.36
CA ALA A 50 3.70 4.63 -0.94
C ALA A 50 5.18 4.70 -1.33
N THR A 51 5.85 5.83 -1.07
CA THR A 51 7.29 5.99 -1.29
C THR A 51 8.09 5.03 -0.40
N LEU A 52 7.74 4.92 0.89
CA LEU A 52 8.40 3.99 1.81
C LEU A 52 8.22 2.53 1.37
N LEU A 53 7.02 2.16 0.92
CA LEU A 53 6.75 0.84 0.34
C LEU A 53 7.57 0.58 -0.93
N GLY A 54 7.74 1.57 -1.80
CA GLY A 54 8.57 1.45 -3.01
C GLY A 54 10.02 1.09 -2.67
N PHE A 55 10.65 1.81 -1.74
CA PHE A 55 12.01 1.48 -1.29
C PHE A 55 12.09 0.09 -0.66
N GLN A 56 11.10 -0.23 0.18
CA GLN A 56 11.06 -1.50 0.88
C GLN A 56 10.86 -2.70 -0.05
N ASN A 57 10.03 -2.58 -1.08
CA ASN A 57 9.83 -3.62 -2.09
C ASN A 57 11.10 -3.86 -2.91
N ILE A 58 11.86 -2.81 -3.23
CA ILE A 58 13.18 -2.94 -3.88
C ILE A 58 14.15 -3.66 -2.94
N ALA A 59 14.28 -3.22 -1.69
CA ALA A 59 15.19 -3.82 -0.72
C ALA A 59 14.90 -5.30 -0.52
N MET A 60 13.63 -5.64 -0.26
CA MET A 60 13.19 -7.03 -0.09
C MET A 60 13.44 -7.85 -1.36
N SER A 61 13.12 -7.34 -2.54
CA SER A 61 13.28 -8.12 -3.78
C SER A 61 14.75 -8.33 -4.16
N CYS A 62 15.60 -7.32 -4.02
CA CYS A 62 17.04 -7.46 -4.22
C CYS A 62 17.64 -8.49 -3.25
N GLN A 63 17.21 -8.45 -1.99
CA GLN A 63 17.66 -9.42 -0.99
C GLN A 63 17.29 -10.86 -1.38
N TRP A 64 16.05 -11.09 -1.81
CA TRP A 64 15.61 -12.42 -2.28
C TRP A 64 16.28 -12.84 -3.60
N ILE A 65 16.61 -11.91 -4.50
CA ILE A 65 17.39 -12.20 -5.71
C ILE A 65 18.81 -12.66 -5.34
N PHE A 66 19.50 -11.95 -4.45
CA PHE A 66 20.84 -12.35 -3.99
C PHE A 66 20.83 -13.68 -3.24
N PHE A 67 19.77 -13.95 -2.47
CA PHE A 67 19.56 -15.25 -1.83
C PHE A 67 19.34 -16.36 -2.87
N ALA A 68 18.46 -16.16 -3.85
CA ALA A 68 18.19 -17.13 -4.90
C ALA A 68 19.40 -17.39 -5.82
N ALA A 69 20.25 -16.38 -6.03
CA ALA A 69 21.50 -16.50 -6.79
C ALA A 69 22.63 -17.19 -6.00
N GLY A 70 22.41 -17.55 -4.73
CA GLY A 70 23.42 -18.16 -3.86
C GLY A 70 24.49 -17.18 -3.37
N SER A 71 24.33 -15.87 -3.61
CA SER A 71 25.23 -14.84 -3.09
C SER A 71 25.09 -14.65 -1.58
N ILE A 72 23.89 -14.87 -1.04
CA ILE A 72 23.64 -14.96 0.40
C ILE A 72 23.55 -16.44 0.76
N SER A 73 24.46 -16.93 1.60
CA SER A 73 24.47 -18.32 2.05
C SER A 73 23.22 -18.63 2.88
N ASN A 74 22.64 -19.82 2.68
CA ASN A 74 21.47 -20.27 3.45
C ASN A 74 21.90 -20.83 4.81
N VAL A 75 22.25 -19.91 5.72
CA VAL A 75 22.66 -20.19 7.09
C VAL A 75 21.73 -19.49 8.10
N PRO A 76 21.60 -19.99 9.33
CA PRO A 76 20.79 -19.39 10.40
C PRO A 76 20.96 -17.87 10.56
N GLU A 77 22.19 -17.38 10.48
CA GLU A 77 22.54 -15.98 10.72
C GLU A 77 21.93 -15.06 9.67
N ASN A 78 21.90 -15.49 8.40
CA ASN A 78 21.31 -14.73 7.30
C ASN A 78 19.78 -14.78 7.30
N THR A 79 19.19 -15.76 8.00
CA THR A 79 17.73 -15.89 8.13
C THR A 79 17.14 -14.71 8.92
N VAL A 80 17.84 -14.24 9.96
CA VAL A 80 17.43 -13.06 10.72
C VAL A 80 17.42 -11.80 9.85
N PHE A 81 18.41 -11.64 8.98
CA PHE A 81 18.46 -10.53 8.02
C PHE A 81 17.28 -10.56 7.04
N LEU A 82 16.92 -11.73 6.49
CA LEU A 82 15.73 -11.92 5.64
C LEU A 82 14.44 -11.58 6.38
N LEU A 83 14.34 -12.01 7.63
CA LEU A 83 13.18 -11.81 8.47
C LEU A 83 12.97 -10.33 8.83
N LEU A 84 14.04 -9.61 9.17
CA LEU A 84 13.97 -8.21 9.59
C LEU A 84 13.45 -7.31 8.47
N VAL A 85 13.99 -7.46 7.25
CA VAL A 85 13.54 -6.69 6.09
C VAL A 85 12.08 -7.00 5.81
N ALA A 86 11.69 -8.28 5.77
CA ALA A 86 10.30 -8.65 5.52
C ALA A 86 9.33 -8.12 6.60
N HIS A 87 9.72 -8.15 7.88
CA HIS A 87 8.94 -7.57 8.98
C HIS A 87 8.75 -6.07 8.82
N PHE A 88 9.81 -5.33 8.47
CA PHE A 88 9.70 -3.91 8.18
C PHE A 88 8.74 -3.64 7.00
N GLY A 89 8.75 -4.52 5.99
CA GLY A 89 7.76 -4.52 4.90
C GLY A 89 6.32 -4.71 5.38
N LEU A 90 6.09 -5.67 6.26
CA LEU A 90 4.78 -5.93 6.85
C LEU A 90 4.25 -4.70 7.62
N VAL A 91 5.07 -4.12 8.50
CA VAL A 91 4.71 -2.94 9.30
C VAL A 91 4.44 -1.73 8.39
N THR A 92 5.30 -1.51 7.40
CA THR A 92 5.13 -0.42 6.43
C THR A 92 3.84 -0.58 5.61
N ARG A 93 3.49 -1.80 5.20
CA ARG A 93 2.23 -2.09 4.51
C ARG A 93 1.03 -1.82 5.40
N GLN A 94 1.10 -2.20 6.67
CA GLN A 94 0.06 -1.91 7.66
C GLN A 94 -0.16 -0.40 7.80
N PHE A 95 0.93 0.36 7.89
CA PHE A 95 0.88 1.83 7.94
C PHE A 95 0.16 2.41 6.71
N HIS A 96 0.55 1.99 5.51
CA HIS A 96 -0.08 2.44 4.26
C HIS A 96 -1.58 2.14 4.21
N ASN A 97 -1.99 0.95 4.68
CA ASN A 97 -3.40 0.56 4.75
C ASN A 97 -4.18 1.45 5.75
N CYS A 98 -3.63 1.72 6.93
CA CYS A 98 -4.24 2.63 7.91
C CYS A 98 -4.39 4.06 7.35
N VAL A 99 -3.39 4.56 6.62
CA VAL A 99 -3.45 5.88 5.99
C VAL A 99 -4.48 5.90 4.85
N THR A 100 -4.67 4.80 4.13
CA THR A 100 -5.73 4.66 3.12
C THR A 100 -7.12 4.79 3.74
N VAL A 101 -7.34 4.19 4.93
CA VAL A 101 -8.57 4.39 5.71
C VAL A 101 -8.80 5.87 6.01
N ALA A 102 -7.76 6.56 6.51
CA ALA A 102 -7.86 7.99 6.82
C ALA A 102 -8.15 8.85 5.59
N LEU A 103 -7.54 8.51 4.43
CA LEU A 103 -7.80 9.19 3.16
C LEU A 103 -9.27 9.05 2.75
N PHE A 104 -9.85 7.85 2.85
CA PHE A 104 -11.26 7.62 2.52
C PHE A 104 -12.19 8.29 3.51
N ALA A 105 -11.90 8.21 4.81
CA ALA A 105 -12.70 8.88 5.85
C ALA A 105 -12.72 10.41 5.66
N GLN A 106 -11.57 11.03 5.35
CA GLN A 106 -11.50 12.45 5.00
C GLN A 106 -12.42 12.77 3.82
N ARG A 107 -12.45 11.93 2.79
CA ARG A 107 -13.24 12.17 1.56
C ARG A 107 -14.73 12.01 1.80
N VAL A 108 -15.14 10.98 2.53
CA VAL A 108 -16.52 10.83 3.03
C VAL A 108 -16.96 12.11 3.76
N ARG A 109 -16.10 12.62 4.66
CA ARG A 109 -16.40 13.81 5.44
C ARG A 109 -16.52 15.09 4.59
N CYS A 110 -15.69 15.23 3.57
CA CYS A 110 -15.76 16.35 2.60
C CYS A 110 -17.07 16.29 1.79
N LEU A 111 -17.48 15.10 1.34
CA LEU A 111 -18.70 14.91 0.56
C LEU A 111 -19.96 15.18 1.40
N MET A 112 -19.99 14.72 2.65
CA MET A 112 -21.14 14.92 3.53
C MET A 112 -21.29 16.35 4.02
N PHE A 113 -20.19 17.03 4.37
CA PHE A 113 -20.28 18.42 4.86
C PHE A 113 -19.14 19.30 4.29
N PRO A 114 -19.32 19.83 3.07
CA PRO A 114 -18.28 20.59 2.36
C PRO A 114 -17.98 21.96 3.00
N THR A 115 -18.91 22.53 3.76
CA THR A 115 -18.73 23.86 4.41
C THR A 115 -18.03 23.78 5.76
N LYS A 116 -17.85 22.59 6.33
CA LYS A 116 -17.28 22.45 7.67
C LYS A 116 -15.75 22.37 7.61
N PRO A 117 -15.03 22.99 8.57
CA PRO A 117 -13.57 22.92 8.60
C PRO A 117 -13.08 21.48 8.78
N LEU A 118 -12.07 21.09 8.00
CA LEU A 118 -11.53 19.72 7.99
C LEU A 118 -10.45 19.47 9.04
N GLY A 119 -9.82 20.53 9.59
CA GLY A 119 -8.64 20.41 10.44
C GLY A 119 -8.84 19.48 11.65
N LYS A 120 -9.89 19.73 12.46
CA LYS A 120 -10.19 18.92 13.65
C LYS A 120 -10.51 17.46 13.30
N PHE A 121 -11.26 17.24 12.21
CA PHE A 121 -11.61 15.90 11.76
C PHE A 121 -10.40 15.12 11.26
N ASN A 122 -9.52 15.75 10.47
CA ASN A 122 -8.31 15.13 9.97
C ASN A 122 -7.39 14.74 11.12
N TYR A 123 -7.19 15.63 12.11
CA TYR A 123 -6.38 15.32 13.29
C TYR A 123 -6.95 14.13 14.08
N PHE A 124 -8.27 14.14 14.35
CA PHE A 124 -8.94 13.04 15.04
C PHE A 124 -8.80 11.71 14.28
N THR A 125 -9.12 11.72 12.98
CA THR A 125 -9.04 10.53 12.13
C THR A 125 -7.61 9.98 12.08
N LEU A 126 -6.61 10.85 11.90
CA LEU A 126 -5.21 10.47 11.90
C LEU A 126 -4.77 9.89 13.25
N ALA A 127 -5.14 10.52 14.36
CA ALA A 127 -4.85 10.00 15.69
C ALA A 127 -5.42 8.58 15.86
N THR A 128 -6.69 8.36 15.50
CA THR A 128 -7.32 7.03 15.60
C THR A 128 -6.60 5.99 14.75
N VAL A 129 -6.33 6.26 13.47
CA VAL A 129 -5.66 5.25 12.60
C VAL A 129 -4.20 5.01 12.99
N LEU A 130 -3.51 6.03 13.51
CA LEU A 130 -2.12 5.91 13.98
C LEU A 130 -2.05 5.13 15.29
N THR A 131 -2.99 5.32 16.21
CA THR A 131 -3.09 4.50 17.43
C THR A 131 -3.37 3.04 17.07
N PHE A 132 -4.32 2.78 16.15
CA PHE A 132 -4.58 1.43 15.67
C PHE A 132 -3.34 0.81 15.02
N PHE A 133 -2.65 1.55 14.16
CA PHE A 133 -1.39 1.14 13.55
C PHE A 133 -0.34 0.79 14.62
N ALA A 134 -0.15 1.65 15.63
CA ALA A 134 0.83 1.42 16.69
C ALA A 134 0.53 0.12 17.46
N VAL A 135 -0.72 -0.12 17.84
CA VAL A 135 -1.13 -1.36 18.52
C VAL A 135 -0.87 -2.57 17.63
N ALA A 136 -1.25 -2.52 16.35
CA ALA A 136 -1.03 -3.61 15.40
C ALA A 136 0.47 -3.89 15.19
N ALA A 137 1.28 -2.86 15.00
CA ALA A 137 2.72 -2.94 14.77
C ALA A 137 3.47 -3.45 16.01
N CYS A 138 3.12 -2.96 17.19
CA CYS A 138 3.66 -3.48 18.45
C CYS A 138 3.28 -4.95 18.64
N GLY A 139 2.04 -5.34 18.37
CA GLY A 139 1.60 -6.73 18.42
C GLY A 139 2.34 -7.65 17.45
N THR A 140 2.50 -7.23 16.18
CA THR A 140 3.29 -8.00 15.19
C THR A 140 4.75 -8.12 15.60
N THR A 141 5.34 -7.05 16.15
CA THR A 141 6.76 -7.05 16.52
C THR A 141 6.99 -7.87 17.78
N TYR A 142 6.12 -7.76 18.77
CA TYR A 142 6.17 -8.56 19.99
C TYR A 142 6.04 -10.05 19.68
N THR A 143 5.04 -10.43 18.88
CA THR A 143 4.86 -11.83 18.45
C THR A 143 6.06 -12.34 17.66
N LEU A 144 6.65 -11.52 16.78
CA LEU A 144 7.87 -11.90 16.08
C LEU A 144 9.03 -12.15 17.06
N VAL A 145 9.33 -11.19 17.94
CA VAL A 145 10.47 -11.28 18.87
C VAL A 145 10.34 -12.48 19.81
N VAL A 146 9.14 -12.78 20.30
CA VAL A 146 8.91 -13.91 21.22
C VAL A 146 9.03 -15.27 20.51
N ASN A 147 8.64 -15.36 19.23
CA ASN A 147 8.62 -16.64 18.50
C ASN A 147 9.89 -16.88 17.67
N VAL A 148 10.72 -15.86 17.44
CA VAL A 148 12.01 -16.03 16.75
C VAL A 148 12.99 -16.71 17.68
N THR A 149 13.37 -17.94 17.33
CA THR A 149 14.52 -18.60 17.95
C THR A 149 15.80 -17.94 17.43
N LEU A 150 16.69 -17.53 18.33
CA LEU A 150 18.01 -16.96 17.97
C LEU A 150 18.89 -17.98 17.22
N HIS A 151 18.60 -19.28 17.38
CA HIS A 151 19.16 -20.36 16.58
C HIS A 151 18.17 -20.72 15.46
N GLY A 152 17.95 -19.77 14.53
CA GLY A 152 17.00 -19.95 13.44
C GLY A 152 17.36 -21.14 12.56
N GLU A 153 16.36 -21.87 12.07
CA GLU A 153 16.59 -22.88 11.06
C GLU A 153 16.87 -22.21 9.70
N PRO A 154 17.72 -22.79 8.84
CA PRO A 154 17.91 -22.29 7.49
C PRO A 154 16.59 -22.27 6.71
N VAL A 155 16.49 -21.42 5.69
CA VAL A 155 15.30 -21.32 4.84
C VAL A 155 15.07 -22.68 4.15
N PRO A 156 13.86 -23.25 4.20
CA PRO A 156 13.58 -24.54 3.57
C PRO A 156 13.92 -24.53 2.07
N PRO A 157 14.48 -25.62 1.53
CA PRO A 157 14.79 -25.70 0.10
C PRO A 157 13.53 -25.48 -0.75
N GLY A 158 13.63 -24.59 -1.75
CA GLY A 158 12.52 -24.21 -2.62
C GLY A 158 11.57 -23.14 -2.03
N CYS A 159 11.87 -22.59 -0.85
CA CYS A 159 11.18 -21.44 -0.29
C CYS A 159 11.84 -20.12 -0.73
N PHE A 160 11.12 -19.33 -1.53
CA PHE A 160 11.57 -18.01 -2.00
C PHE A 160 10.60 -16.89 -1.62
N SER A 161 9.92 -17.03 -0.48
CA SER A 161 9.02 -16.01 0.03
C SER A 161 9.02 -15.98 1.56
N PHE A 162 8.75 -14.81 2.14
CA PHE A 162 8.62 -14.67 3.59
C PHE A 162 7.55 -15.58 4.20
N ASN A 163 6.49 -15.90 3.44
CA ASN A 163 5.38 -16.71 3.94
C ASN A 163 5.72 -18.18 4.15
N CYS A 164 6.84 -18.67 3.60
CA CYS A 164 7.27 -20.06 3.76
C CYS A 164 8.44 -20.23 4.73
N MET A 165 8.95 -19.15 5.34
CA MET A 165 10.00 -19.22 6.35
C MET A 165 9.45 -19.81 7.67
N ILE A 166 10.16 -20.75 8.28
CA ILE A 166 9.76 -21.39 9.54
C ILE A 166 9.71 -20.37 10.69
N ALA A 167 10.63 -19.41 10.70
CA ALA A 167 10.65 -18.29 11.65
C ALA A 167 9.37 -17.43 11.63
N ASN A 168 8.58 -17.50 10.55
CA ASN A 168 7.26 -16.89 10.48
C ASN A 168 6.22 -17.84 11.10
N SER A 169 6.29 -17.96 12.42
CA SER A 169 5.41 -18.82 13.23
C SER A 169 3.92 -18.57 12.92
N GLU A 170 3.10 -19.58 13.17
CA GLU A 170 1.65 -19.50 12.93
C GLU A 170 1.00 -18.33 13.66
N SER A 171 1.47 -18.00 14.87
CA SER A 171 1.00 -16.87 15.66
C SER A 171 1.26 -15.51 14.99
N VAL A 172 2.47 -15.29 14.46
CA VAL A 172 2.83 -14.07 13.71
C VAL A 172 1.96 -13.94 12.47
N ARG A 173 1.80 -15.03 11.72
CA ARG A 173 0.96 -15.07 10.51
C ARG A 173 -0.50 -14.80 10.83
N MET A 174 -1.04 -15.41 11.89
CA MET A 174 -2.42 -15.18 12.32
C MET A 174 -2.64 -13.73 12.73
N TRP A 175 -1.74 -13.14 13.52
CA TRP A 175 -1.86 -11.74 13.94
C TRP A 175 -1.77 -10.77 12.76
N ALA A 176 -0.76 -10.94 11.91
CA ALA A 176 -0.58 -10.16 10.70
C ALA A 176 -1.80 -10.25 9.77
N SER A 177 -2.27 -11.47 9.50
CA SER A 177 -3.45 -11.72 8.66
C SER A 177 -4.72 -11.12 9.26
N THR A 178 -4.98 -11.33 10.55
CA THR A 178 -6.15 -10.77 11.24
C THR A 178 -6.16 -9.25 11.15
N SER A 179 -5.02 -8.62 11.37
CA SER A 179 -4.89 -7.17 11.29
C SER A 179 -5.10 -6.66 9.85
N ALA A 180 -4.54 -7.34 8.86
CA ALA A 180 -4.68 -6.99 7.44
C ALA A 180 -6.13 -7.15 6.96
N VAL A 181 -6.81 -8.23 7.36
CA VAL A 181 -8.23 -8.47 7.09
C VAL A 181 -9.09 -7.39 7.71
N THR A 182 -8.87 -7.08 9.00
CA THR A 182 -9.63 -6.05 9.72
C THR A 182 -9.53 -4.70 9.02
N ILE A 183 -8.32 -4.26 8.65
CA ILE A 183 -8.15 -3.00 7.90
C ILE A 183 -8.78 -3.09 6.51
N THR A 184 -8.61 -4.20 5.80
CA THR A 184 -9.15 -4.36 4.44
C THR A 184 -10.67 -4.31 4.43
N VAL A 185 -11.33 -4.91 5.42
CA VAL A 185 -12.78 -4.78 5.64
C VAL A 185 -13.15 -3.31 5.88
N GLY A 186 -12.42 -2.62 6.76
CA GLY A 186 -12.63 -1.18 7.02
C GLY A 186 -12.49 -0.31 5.76
N ILE A 187 -11.43 -0.53 4.97
CA ILE A 187 -11.20 0.15 3.70
C ILE A 187 -12.35 -0.12 2.73
N THR A 188 -12.81 -1.37 2.64
CA THR A 188 -13.89 -1.77 1.73
C THR A 188 -15.21 -1.12 2.12
N VAL A 189 -15.56 -1.12 3.41
CA VAL A 189 -16.79 -0.49 3.92
C VAL A 189 -16.78 1.02 3.71
N ILE A 190 -15.71 1.71 4.13
CA ILE A 190 -15.62 3.17 4.01
C ILE A 190 -15.50 3.59 2.53
N GLY A 191 -14.73 2.84 1.73
CA GLY A 191 -14.60 3.08 0.30
C GLY A 191 -15.91 2.89 -0.46
N SER A 192 -16.69 1.85 -0.13
CA SER A 192 -18.02 1.62 -0.69
C SER A 192 -18.98 2.74 -0.30
N PHE A 193 -18.96 3.17 0.98
CA PHE A 193 -19.77 4.29 1.43
C PHE A 193 -19.39 5.60 0.70
N MET A 194 -18.09 5.87 0.54
CA MET A 194 -17.59 6.99 -0.26
C MET A 194 -18.11 6.93 -1.70
N LEU A 195 -18.10 5.75 -2.33
CA LEU A 195 -18.58 5.55 -3.69
C LEU A 195 -20.07 5.90 -3.82
N VAL A 196 -20.90 5.43 -2.88
CA VAL A 196 -22.33 5.75 -2.83
C VAL A 196 -22.55 7.25 -2.68
N LEU A 197 -21.83 7.92 -1.77
CA LEU A 197 -21.91 9.37 -1.60
C LEU A 197 -21.45 10.12 -2.84
N PHE A 198 -20.38 9.67 -3.50
CA PHE A 198 -19.88 10.29 -4.72
C PHE A 198 -20.94 10.27 -5.82
N PHE A 199 -21.60 9.13 -6.05
CA PHE A 199 -22.67 9.03 -7.04
C PHE A 199 -23.89 9.88 -6.65
N ARG A 200 -24.26 9.89 -5.36
CA ARG A 200 -25.38 10.69 -4.86
C ARG A 200 -25.15 12.19 -5.05
N TYR A 201 -23.93 12.68 -4.81
CA TYR A 201 -23.60 14.11 -4.85
C TYR A 201 -22.90 14.56 -6.14
N ARG A 202 -22.83 13.71 -7.18
CA ARG A 202 -22.15 14.00 -8.45
C ARG A 202 -22.68 15.24 -9.17
N LYS A 203 -23.97 15.58 -9.00
CA LYS A 203 -24.62 16.73 -9.64
C LYS A 203 -24.29 18.08 -8.99
N ARG A 204 -23.59 18.10 -7.85
CA ARG A 204 -23.25 19.35 -7.15
C ARG A 204 -22.09 20.07 -7.88
N ASN A 205 -22.16 21.40 -7.94
CA ASN A 205 -21.07 22.24 -8.44
C ASN A 205 -19.86 22.17 -7.49
N GLN A 206 -18.98 21.20 -7.72
CA GLN A 206 -17.72 21.04 -7.00
C GLN A 206 -16.61 21.86 -7.66
N SER A 207 -15.66 22.33 -6.86
CA SER A 207 -14.47 22.98 -7.40
C SER A 207 -13.63 22.00 -8.25
N ALA A 208 -12.85 22.51 -9.20
CA ALA A 208 -11.98 21.68 -10.04
C ALA A 208 -10.96 20.87 -9.21
N ALA A 209 -10.47 21.45 -8.11
CA ALA A 209 -9.55 20.80 -7.18
C ALA A 209 -10.23 19.63 -6.45
N GLU A 210 -11.43 19.82 -5.92
CA GLU A 210 -12.21 18.77 -5.27
C GLU A 210 -12.55 17.64 -6.23
N LYS A 211 -12.98 17.97 -7.46
CA LYS A 211 -13.29 16.96 -8.48
C LYS A 211 -12.08 16.07 -8.78
N THR A 212 -10.89 16.67 -8.90
CA THR A 212 -9.64 15.94 -9.13
C THR A 212 -9.33 15.01 -7.96
N SER A 213 -9.51 15.50 -6.74
CA SER A 213 -9.26 14.74 -5.52
C SER A 213 -10.24 13.58 -5.31
N ASN A 214 -11.52 13.80 -5.62
CA ASN A 214 -12.55 12.78 -5.56
C ASN A 214 -12.29 11.69 -6.61
N ASN A 215 -11.96 12.07 -7.84
CA ASN A 215 -11.59 11.12 -8.89
C ASN A 215 -10.37 10.29 -8.52
N PHE A 216 -9.33 10.92 -7.94
CA PHE A 216 -8.16 10.18 -7.46
C PHE A 216 -8.55 9.13 -6.42
N THR A 217 -9.34 9.51 -5.43
CA THR A 217 -9.74 8.60 -4.35
C THR A 217 -10.58 7.43 -4.87
N LEU A 218 -11.41 7.67 -5.90
CA LEU A 218 -12.11 6.59 -6.61
C LEU A 218 -11.15 5.64 -7.31
N TYR A 219 -10.13 6.15 -8.01
CA TYR A 219 -9.12 5.28 -8.61
C TYR A 219 -8.37 4.46 -7.56
N VAL A 220 -7.98 5.07 -6.43
CA VAL A 220 -7.34 4.36 -5.31
C VAL A 220 -8.23 3.21 -4.82
N PHE A 221 -9.54 3.42 -4.70
CA PHE A 221 -10.48 2.37 -4.30
C PHE A 221 -10.57 1.24 -5.33
N TYR A 222 -10.79 1.57 -6.61
CA TYR A 222 -10.92 0.56 -7.67
C TYR A 222 -9.64 -0.24 -7.89
N ILE A 223 -8.48 0.43 -7.94
CA ILE A 223 -7.18 -0.22 -8.10
C ILE A 223 -6.94 -1.17 -6.93
N ARG A 224 -7.14 -0.71 -5.70
CA ARG A 224 -6.96 -1.57 -4.51
C ARG A 224 -7.90 -2.76 -4.51
N PHE A 225 -9.17 -2.54 -4.83
CA PHE A 225 -10.15 -3.61 -4.89
C PHE A 225 -9.73 -4.68 -5.91
N ALA A 226 -9.28 -4.27 -7.09
CA ALA A 226 -8.85 -5.17 -8.15
C ALA A 226 -7.52 -5.88 -7.86
N CYS A 227 -6.52 -5.17 -7.32
CA CYS A 227 -5.16 -5.68 -7.16
C CYS A 227 -4.90 -6.38 -5.82
N GLU A 228 -5.68 -6.08 -4.77
CA GLU A 228 -5.47 -6.66 -3.44
C GLU A 228 -6.71 -7.41 -2.94
N THR A 229 -7.89 -6.77 -2.92
CA THR A 229 -9.08 -7.36 -2.30
C THR A 229 -9.58 -8.58 -3.08
N LEU A 230 -9.68 -8.48 -4.41
CA LEU A 230 -10.11 -9.61 -5.23
C LEU A 230 -9.14 -10.80 -5.14
N PRO A 231 -7.82 -10.66 -5.36
CA PRO A 231 -6.89 -11.78 -5.19
C PRO A 231 -6.90 -12.39 -3.79
N PHE A 232 -7.06 -11.58 -2.75
CA PHE A 232 -7.17 -12.08 -1.38
C PHE A 232 -8.44 -12.92 -1.17
N LEU A 233 -9.59 -12.45 -1.67
CA LEU A 233 -10.84 -13.22 -1.60
C LEU A 233 -10.75 -14.50 -2.42
N THR A 234 -10.14 -14.45 -3.60
CA THR A 234 -9.92 -15.63 -4.45
C THR A 234 -9.04 -16.66 -3.73
N ASP A 235 -7.94 -16.24 -3.11
CA ASP A 235 -7.08 -17.13 -2.33
C ASP A 235 -7.82 -17.72 -1.12
N LEU A 236 -8.62 -16.92 -0.42
CA LEU A 236 -9.44 -17.39 0.71
C LEU A 236 -10.45 -18.46 0.27
N VAL A 237 -11.17 -18.22 -0.83
CA VAL A 237 -12.15 -19.17 -1.39
C VAL A 237 -11.45 -20.44 -1.85
N LEU A 238 -10.34 -20.35 -2.58
CA LEU A 238 -9.60 -21.52 -3.05
C LEU A 238 -8.99 -22.33 -1.90
N ALA A 239 -8.46 -21.66 -0.89
CA ALA A 239 -7.89 -22.32 0.28
C ALA A 239 -8.95 -23.06 1.09
N LYS A 240 -10.18 -22.52 1.21
CA LYS A 240 -11.26 -23.13 2.00
C LYS A 240 -12.11 -24.13 1.24
N ALA A 241 -12.38 -23.89 -0.04
CA ALA A 241 -13.24 -24.75 -0.85
C ALA A 241 -12.47 -25.88 -1.53
N MET A 242 -11.24 -25.62 -1.99
CA MET A 242 -10.46 -26.55 -2.81
C MET A 242 -9.18 -27.06 -2.12
N TYR A 243 -8.85 -26.57 -0.92
CA TYR A 243 -7.59 -26.82 -0.22
C TYR A 243 -6.33 -26.44 -1.04
N ILE A 244 -6.49 -25.51 -2.00
CA ILE A 244 -5.39 -24.99 -2.83
C ILE A 244 -4.92 -23.67 -2.23
N ASN A 245 -3.68 -23.64 -1.74
CA ASN A 245 -3.05 -22.41 -1.25
C ASN A 245 -2.28 -21.74 -2.40
N LEU A 246 -2.83 -20.66 -2.97
CA LEU A 246 -2.30 -20.06 -4.20
C LEU A 246 -0.87 -19.52 -3.98
N GLY A 247 -0.58 -19.02 -2.78
CA GLY A 247 0.76 -18.54 -2.40
C GLY A 247 1.84 -19.60 -2.42
N LYS A 248 1.47 -20.88 -2.28
CA LYS A 248 2.42 -21.98 -2.45
C LYS A 248 2.78 -22.23 -3.93
N TYR A 249 1.87 -21.93 -4.86
CA TYR A 249 2.00 -22.27 -6.27
C TYR A 249 2.48 -21.10 -7.14
N VAL A 250 2.02 -19.88 -6.87
CA VAL A 250 2.25 -18.68 -7.71
C VAL A 250 3.33 -17.78 -7.10
N GLY A 251 3.96 -18.17 -6.00
CA GLY A 251 5.12 -17.46 -5.46
C GLY A 251 4.73 -16.14 -4.78
N PRO A 252 5.58 -15.09 -4.84
CA PRO A 252 5.32 -13.78 -4.25
C PRO A 252 4.25 -12.95 -5.00
N TYR A 253 3.21 -13.58 -5.58
CA TYR A 253 2.14 -12.89 -6.32
C TYR A 253 1.48 -11.75 -5.51
N GLY A 254 1.38 -11.90 -4.18
CA GLY A 254 0.87 -10.85 -3.30
C GLY A 254 1.76 -9.61 -3.24
N ALA A 255 3.09 -9.77 -3.33
CA ALA A 255 4.02 -8.66 -3.43
C ALA A 255 3.96 -8.00 -4.82
N LEU A 256 3.88 -8.81 -5.88
CA LEU A 256 3.70 -8.31 -7.24
C LEU A 256 2.41 -7.50 -7.38
N GLY A 257 1.27 -8.03 -6.92
CA GLY A 257 -0.01 -7.33 -6.91
C GLY A 257 0.03 -6.02 -6.11
N SER A 258 0.70 -6.02 -4.96
CA SER A 258 0.93 -4.81 -4.16
C SER A 258 1.77 -3.77 -4.92
N THR A 259 2.77 -4.17 -5.70
CA THR A 259 3.60 -3.22 -6.47
C THR A 259 2.89 -2.67 -7.70
N ILE A 260 2.05 -3.48 -8.36
CA ILE A 260 1.16 -3.03 -9.44
C ILE A 260 0.16 -2.00 -8.89
N ASP A 261 -0.46 -2.30 -7.74
CA ASP A 261 -1.38 -1.39 -7.04
C ASP A 261 -0.73 -0.01 -6.79
N LEU A 262 0.46 0.01 -6.19
CA LEU A 262 1.20 1.24 -5.92
C LEU A 262 1.55 1.99 -7.22
N THR A 263 2.03 1.28 -8.24
CA THR A 263 2.41 1.87 -9.54
C THR A 263 1.22 2.53 -10.21
N LEU A 264 0.07 1.86 -10.24
CA LEU A 264 -1.17 2.37 -10.83
C LEU A 264 -1.70 3.58 -10.06
N LYS A 265 -1.62 3.56 -8.72
CA LYS A 265 -2.02 4.69 -7.86
C LYS A 265 -1.14 5.91 -8.09
N ALA A 266 0.19 5.75 -8.10
CA ALA A 266 1.14 6.83 -8.38
C ALA A 266 0.92 7.40 -9.79
N SER A 267 0.75 6.53 -10.79
CA SER A 267 0.45 6.91 -12.17
C SER A 267 -0.85 7.72 -12.29
N ALA A 268 -1.92 7.25 -11.63
CA ALA A 268 -3.21 7.93 -11.62
C ALA A 268 -3.12 9.31 -10.95
N TYR A 269 -2.39 9.44 -9.84
CA TYR A 269 -2.18 10.74 -9.19
C TYR A 269 -1.39 11.70 -10.07
N TYR A 270 -0.27 11.23 -10.63
CA TYR A 270 0.58 12.03 -11.51
C TYR A 270 -0.19 12.53 -12.75
N TYR A 271 -0.94 11.66 -13.42
CA TYR A 271 -1.79 12.03 -14.55
C TYR A 271 -2.81 13.12 -14.20
N LEU A 272 -3.49 12.99 -13.05
CA LEU A 272 -4.45 13.98 -12.58
C LEU A 272 -3.79 15.32 -12.21
N LEU A 273 -2.57 15.28 -11.68
CA LEU A 273 -1.79 16.47 -11.35
C LEU A 273 -1.39 17.25 -12.61
N VAL A 274 -0.82 16.58 -13.60
CA VAL A 274 -0.42 17.19 -14.89
C VAL A 274 -1.63 17.79 -15.60
N ARG A 275 -2.74 17.07 -15.67
CA ARG A 275 -3.97 17.56 -16.33
C ARG A 275 -4.55 18.80 -15.64
N SER A 276 -4.38 18.92 -14.32
CA SER A 276 -4.87 20.07 -13.56
C SER A 276 -4.08 21.34 -13.87
N GLN A 277 -2.76 21.24 -14.07
CA GLN A 277 -1.89 22.37 -14.38
C GLN A 277 -2.19 22.98 -15.76
N VAL A 278 -2.36 22.14 -16.78
CA VAL A 278 -2.68 22.60 -18.15
C VAL A 278 -3.94 23.47 -18.20
N LYS A 279 -4.93 23.17 -17.35
CA LYS A 279 -6.16 23.97 -17.27
C LYS A 279 -5.94 25.36 -16.66
N VAL A 280 -5.08 25.47 -15.64
CA VAL A 280 -4.78 26.75 -14.98
C VAL A 280 -4.06 27.69 -15.94
N CYS A 281 -3.08 27.19 -16.70
CA CYS A 281 -2.35 28.00 -17.69
C CYS A 281 -3.27 28.55 -18.80
N LYS A 282 -4.21 27.75 -19.31
CA LYS A 282 -5.16 28.20 -20.36
C LYS A 282 -6.09 29.31 -19.87
N VAL A 283 -6.57 29.23 -18.63
CA VAL A 283 -7.45 30.27 -18.05
C VAL A 283 -6.67 31.57 -17.81
N SER A 284 -5.41 31.48 -17.40
CA SER A 284 -4.55 32.67 -17.23
C SER A 284 -4.29 33.38 -18.56
N ALA A 285 -4.04 32.64 -19.64
CA ALA A 285 -3.80 33.20 -20.97
C ALA A 285 -5.04 33.88 -21.56
N ALA A 286 -6.24 33.33 -21.31
CA ALA A 286 -7.49 33.93 -21.80
C ALA A 286 -7.87 35.25 -21.10
N ARG A 287 -7.43 35.45 -19.84
CA ARG A 287 -7.65 36.72 -19.12
C ARG A 287 -6.69 37.83 -19.50
N SER A 288 -5.50 37.50 -19.98
CA SER A 288 -4.54 38.52 -20.44
C SER A 288 -4.89 39.14 -21.79
N THR A 289 -5.86 38.55 -22.51
CA THR A 289 -6.29 39.00 -23.85
C THR A 289 -7.63 39.75 -23.85
N SER A 290 -8.22 39.98 -22.68
CA SER A 290 -9.47 40.74 -22.48
C SER A 290 -9.18 42.03 -21.74
#